data_AF-A0A6N7EPD2-F1
#
_entry.id   AF-A0A6N7EPD2-F1
#
_cell.length_a   1.000
_cell.length_b   1.000
_cell.length_c   1.000
_cell.angle_alpha   90.00
_cell.angle_beta   90.00
_cell.angle_gamma   90.00
#
_symmetry.space_group_name_H-M   'P 1'
#
loop_
_entity.id
_entity.type
_entity.pdbx_description
1 polymer ?
#
loop_
_entity_poly.entity_id
_entity_poly.type
_entity_poly.pdbx_seq_one_letter_code
_entity_poly.pdbx_strand_id
1 'polypeptide(L)'
;MVAVLLVLAVLAALPWALADRQARTVRPCRRVRRPAPVNGDVDVAVLLDLADAALGAGAAVPGTLQALGRAVSGPDPAAPGAALRQAGSALLLGAPWEEAWAGAPRHLAPLADALEPAWLDGAAPGPLLRQAAGSVRATRHRQAQEAAARLGVRLVLPLGLCFLPAFVLLGLVPVVIAAGGGILGG
;
A
#
# COMPACT_ATOMS: atom_id res chain seq x y z
N MET A 1 -27.32 20.78 -42.57
CA MET A 1 -27.21 21.18 -41.15
C MET A 1 -27.91 20.22 -40.20
N VAL A 2 -29.22 19.95 -40.35
CA VAL A 2 -29.99 19.11 -39.42
C VAL A 2 -29.47 17.66 -39.32
N ALA A 3 -29.03 17.06 -40.42
CA ALA A 3 -28.46 15.72 -40.44
C ALA A 3 -27.11 15.63 -39.68
N VAL A 4 -26.27 16.67 -39.77
CA VAL A 4 -24.99 16.75 -39.04
C VAL A 4 -25.24 16.91 -37.54
N LEU A 5 -26.25 17.71 -37.18
CA LEU A 5 -26.69 17.89 -35.78
C LEU A 5 -27.24 16.59 -35.18
N LEU A 6 -28.03 15.81 -35.94
CA LEU A 6 -28.56 14.54 -35.47
C LEU A 6 -27.47 13.47 -35.30
N VAL A 7 -26.50 13.40 -36.22
CA VAL A 7 -25.37 12.44 -36.11
C VAL A 7 -24.47 12.77 -34.90
N LEU A 8 -24.20 14.06 -34.65
CA LEU A 8 -23.47 14.51 -33.47
C LEU A 8 -24.24 14.21 -32.17
N ALA A 9 -25.56 14.40 -32.15
CA ALA A 9 -26.40 14.09 -31.00
C ALA A 9 -26.40 12.58 -30.69
N VAL A 10 -26.45 11.71 -31.70
CA VAL A 10 -26.44 10.25 -31.53
C VAL A 10 -25.05 9.74 -31.10
N LEU A 11 -23.96 10.29 -31.65
CA LEU A 11 -22.60 9.95 -31.24
C LEU A 11 -22.27 10.44 -29.82
N ALA A 12 -22.78 11.61 -29.43
CA ALA A 12 -22.72 12.08 -28.05
C ALA A 12 -23.59 11.23 -27.11
N ALA A 13 -24.56 10.48 -27.68
CA ALA A 13 -25.52 9.72 -26.92
C ALA A 13 -25.11 8.27 -26.60
N LEU A 14 -24.38 7.64 -27.50
CA LEU A 14 -23.89 6.27 -27.30
C LEU A 14 -23.12 6.01 -25.98
N PRO A 15 -22.26 6.93 -25.50
CA PRO A 15 -21.48 6.71 -24.28
C PRO A 15 -22.33 6.69 -23.01
N TRP A 16 -23.42 7.47 -22.94
CA TRP A 16 -24.28 7.53 -21.74
C TRP A 16 -25.09 6.25 -21.55
N ALA A 17 -25.56 5.65 -22.64
CA ALA A 17 -26.33 4.40 -22.58
C ALA A 17 -25.47 3.22 -22.11
N LEU A 18 -24.15 3.27 -22.36
CA LEU A 18 -23.18 2.26 -21.91
C LEU A 18 -22.67 2.53 -20.49
N ALA A 19 -22.52 3.80 -20.08
CA ALA A 19 -22.08 4.19 -18.73
C ALA A 19 -23.13 3.89 -17.65
N ASP A 20 -24.42 4.01 -17.96
CA ASP A 20 -25.52 3.75 -17.02
C ASP A 20 -25.61 2.28 -16.61
N ARG A 21 -25.12 1.36 -17.44
CA ARG A 21 -24.97 -0.07 -17.09
C ARG A 21 -23.85 -0.32 -16.08
N GLN A 22 -22.80 0.50 -16.05
CA GLN A 22 -21.68 0.34 -15.13
C GLN A 22 -21.97 0.93 -13.75
N ALA A 23 -22.77 2.00 -13.67
CA ALA A 23 -23.13 2.68 -12.43
C ALA A 23 -23.92 1.80 -11.43
N ARG A 24 -24.66 0.79 -11.90
CA ARG A 24 -25.40 -0.14 -11.02
C ARG A 24 -24.51 -1.11 -10.23
N THR A 25 -23.21 -1.14 -10.51
CA THR A 25 -22.26 -2.02 -9.79
C THR A 25 -21.46 -1.32 -8.70
N VAL A 26 -21.77 -0.05 -8.40
CA VAL A 26 -21.15 0.67 -7.28
C VAL A 26 -21.56 0.00 -5.98
N ARG A 27 -20.71 -0.95 -5.55
CA ARG A 27 -20.82 -1.60 -4.25
C ARG A 27 -20.74 -0.52 -3.18
N PRO A 28 -21.58 -0.59 -2.12
CA PRO A 28 -21.57 0.41 -1.07
C PRO A 28 -20.15 0.57 -0.54
N CYS A 29 -19.79 1.82 -0.21
CA CYS A 29 -18.56 2.18 0.50
C CYS A 29 -18.45 1.31 1.75
N ARG A 30 -17.78 0.16 1.58
CA ARG A 30 -17.39 -0.70 2.68
C ARG A 30 -16.51 0.21 3.52
N ARG A 31 -16.98 0.54 4.74
CA ARG A 31 -16.16 1.25 5.73
C ARG A 31 -14.76 0.70 5.59
N VAL A 32 -13.77 1.59 5.42
CA VAL A 32 -12.37 1.23 5.54
C VAL A 32 -12.21 0.79 6.99
N ARG A 33 -12.56 -0.47 7.23
CA ARG A 33 -12.22 -1.19 8.44
C ARG A 33 -10.71 -1.06 8.43
N ARG A 34 -10.13 -0.37 9.43
CA ARG A 34 -8.72 -0.61 9.80
C ARG A 34 -8.54 -2.12 9.63
N PRO A 35 -7.64 -2.61 8.76
CA PRO A 35 -7.40 -4.04 8.72
C PRO A 35 -7.09 -4.41 10.16
N ALA A 36 -8.06 -5.06 10.82
CA ALA A 36 -7.77 -5.72 12.07
C ALA A 36 -6.63 -6.67 11.72
N PRO A 37 -5.59 -6.81 12.56
CA PRO A 37 -4.54 -7.77 12.29
C PRO A 37 -5.24 -9.06 11.92
N VAL A 38 -5.08 -9.44 10.65
CA VAL A 38 -5.72 -10.64 10.12
C VAL A 38 -4.96 -11.74 10.85
N ASN A 39 -5.59 -12.25 11.92
CA ASN A 39 -5.12 -13.32 12.79
C ASN A 39 -4.12 -12.94 13.90
N GLY A 40 -4.41 -11.97 14.78
CA GLY A 40 -3.69 -11.87 16.07
C GLY A 40 -2.16 -11.75 15.97
N ASP A 41 -1.65 -11.47 14.78
CA ASP A 41 -0.25 -11.58 14.44
C ASP A 41 0.40 -10.23 14.72
N VAL A 42 1.50 -10.27 15.46
CA VAL A 42 2.16 -9.06 15.92
C VAL A 42 2.88 -8.43 14.74
N ASP A 43 2.61 -7.14 14.54
CA ASP A 43 3.23 -6.36 13.48
C ASP A 43 4.76 -6.38 13.57
N VAL A 44 5.45 -6.71 12.47
CA VAL A 44 6.91 -6.67 12.40
C VAL A 44 7.49 -5.30 12.75
N ALA A 45 6.79 -4.20 12.47
CA ALA A 45 7.23 -2.87 12.90
C ALA A 45 7.28 -2.75 14.43
N VAL A 46 6.32 -3.37 15.12
CA VAL A 46 6.30 -3.42 16.60
C VAL A 46 7.43 -4.30 17.11
N LEU A 47 7.71 -5.44 16.46
CA LEU A 47 8.86 -6.28 16.81
C LEU A 47 10.19 -5.51 16.67
N LEU A 48 10.34 -4.72 15.60
CA LEU A 48 11.53 -3.88 15.37
C LEU A 48 11.67 -2.79 16.43
N ASP A 49 10.59 -2.09 16.79
CA ASP A 49 10.62 -1.06 17.83
C ASP A 49 10.92 -1.67 19.22
N LEU A 50 10.37 -2.85 19.53
CA LEU A 50 10.67 -3.58 20.77
C LEU A 50 12.10 -4.11 20.81
N ALA A 51 12.65 -4.55 19.67
CA ALA A 51 14.05 -4.93 19.57
C ALA A 51 14.99 -3.72 19.80
N ASP A 52 14.68 -2.56 19.21
CA ASP A 52 15.45 -1.32 19.43
C ASP A 52 15.43 -0.93 20.91
N ALA A 53 14.25 -0.98 21.55
CA ALA A 53 14.12 -0.70 22.98
C ALA A 53 14.91 -1.69 23.86
N ALA A 54 14.84 -2.99 23.57
CA ALA A 54 15.54 -4.01 24.35
C ALA A 54 17.06 -3.90 24.22
N LEU A 55 17.56 -3.73 22.99
CA LEU A 55 18.99 -3.57 22.72
C LEU A 55 19.52 -2.23 23.25
N GLY A 56 18.72 -1.16 23.17
CA GLY A 56 19.01 0.13 23.78
C GLY A 56 19.08 0.07 25.31
N ALA A 57 18.37 -0.87 25.94
CA ALA A 57 18.46 -1.18 27.37
C ALA A 57 19.66 -2.11 27.72
N GLY A 58 20.47 -2.50 26.73
CA GLY A 58 21.66 -3.35 26.93
C GLY A 58 21.39 -4.85 26.85
N ALA A 59 20.22 -5.29 26.37
CA ALA A 59 19.99 -6.71 26.12
C ALA A 59 20.88 -7.22 24.97
N ALA A 60 21.25 -8.50 25.01
CA ALA A 60 21.95 -9.17 23.91
C ALA A 60 20.96 -9.63 22.83
N VAL A 61 21.39 -9.69 21.55
CA VAL A 61 20.56 -10.12 20.41
C VAL A 61 19.83 -11.46 20.68
N PRO A 62 20.48 -12.55 21.12
CA PRO A 62 19.79 -13.82 21.35
C PRO A 62 18.77 -13.74 22.50
N GLY A 63 19.06 -12.95 23.53
CA GLY A 63 18.14 -12.70 24.65
C GLY A 63 16.91 -11.91 24.23
N THR A 64 17.10 -10.88 23.39
CA THR A 64 16.02 -10.10 22.78
C THR A 64 15.11 -10.99 21.94
N LEU A 65 15.66 -11.85 21.07
CA LEU A 65 14.87 -12.77 20.25
C LEU A 65 14.05 -13.75 21.09
N GLN A 66 14.62 -14.29 22.17
CA GLN A 66 13.87 -15.13 23.10
C GLN A 66 12.75 -14.38 23.82
N ALA A 67 13.02 -13.15 24.27
CA ALA A 67 12.03 -12.33 24.96
C ALA A 67 10.86 -11.97 24.04
N LEU A 68 11.16 -11.51 22.82
CA LEU A 68 10.15 -11.25 21.78
C LEU A 68 9.37 -12.52 21.47
N GLY A 69 10.06 -13.64 21.28
CA GLY A 69 9.43 -14.91 20.97
C GLY A 69 8.48 -15.43 22.07
N ARG A 70 8.78 -15.15 23.35
CA ARG A 70 7.85 -15.41 24.47
C ARG A 70 6.66 -14.45 24.45
N ALA A 71 6.90 -13.17 24.19
CA ALA A 71 5.86 -12.14 24.17
C ALA A 71 4.83 -12.33 23.05
N VAL A 72 5.24 -12.85 21.90
CA VAL A 72 4.37 -13.06 20.72
C VAL A 72 3.95 -14.52 20.52
N SER A 73 4.04 -15.34 21.57
CA SER A 73 3.58 -16.73 21.54
C SER A 73 2.06 -16.80 21.41
N GLY A 74 1.58 -17.29 20.27
CA GLY A 74 0.17 -17.60 20.02
C GLY A 74 -0.06 -19.10 19.80
N PRO A 75 -1.32 -19.56 19.83
CA PRO A 75 -1.68 -20.95 19.51
C PRO A 75 -1.52 -21.30 18.01
N ASP A 76 -1.29 -20.29 17.15
CA ASP A 76 -1.12 -20.49 15.71
C ASP A 76 0.28 -21.05 15.42
N PRO A 77 0.41 -22.18 14.69
CA PRO A 77 1.71 -22.67 14.23
C PRO A 77 2.46 -21.69 13.32
N ALA A 78 1.77 -20.73 12.69
CA ALA A 78 2.38 -19.67 11.91
C ALA A 78 2.86 -18.48 12.75
N ALA A 79 2.62 -18.48 14.06
CA ALA A 79 3.01 -17.38 14.92
C ALA A 79 4.54 -17.21 14.95
N PRO A 80 5.05 -15.96 14.90
CA PRO A 80 6.49 -15.69 14.84
C PRO A 80 7.24 -16.12 16.11
N GLY A 81 6.51 -16.37 17.20
CA GLY A 81 7.10 -16.65 18.52
C GLY A 81 8.03 -17.86 18.55
N ALA A 82 7.68 -18.94 17.86
CA ALA A 82 8.50 -20.15 17.82
C ALA A 82 9.81 -19.91 17.05
N ALA A 83 9.73 -19.27 15.88
CA ALA A 83 10.89 -18.95 15.04
C ALA A 83 11.88 -18.01 15.76
N LEU A 84 11.38 -16.99 16.46
CA LEU A 84 12.22 -16.07 17.24
C LEU A 84 12.95 -16.78 18.39
N ARG A 85 12.26 -17.67 19.11
CA ARG A 85 12.91 -18.47 20.15
C ARG A 85 13.93 -19.43 19.58
N GLN A 86 13.62 -20.08 18.46
CA GLN A 86 14.53 -20.97 17.76
C GLN A 86 15.81 -20.24 17.32
N ALA A 87 15.67 -19.09 16.66
CA ALA A 87 16.80 -18.27 16.25
C ALA A 87 17.65 -17.84 17.46
N GLY A 88 17.01 -17.33 18.52
CA GLY A 88 17.71 -16.96 19.75
C GLY A 88 18.43 -18.14 20.42
N SER A 89 17.84 -19.33 20.42
CA SER A 89 18.48 -20.54 20.95
C SER A 89 19.63 -21.03 20.07
N ALA A 90 19.46 -21.03 18.75
CA ALA A 90 20.49 -21.44 17.80
C ALA A 90 21.74 -20.54 17.91
N LEU A 91 21.56 -19.23 18.00
CA LEU A 91 22.68 -18.28 18.20
C LEU A 91 23.40 -18.52 19.54
N LEU A 92 22.67 -18.83 20.62
CA LEU A 92 23.30 -19.19 21.90
C LEU A 92 24.08 -20.51 21.84
N LEU A 93 23.67 -21.44 20.97
CA LEU A 93 24.38 -22.69 20.72
C LEU A 93 25.57 -22.52 19.76
N GLY A 94 25.82 -21.29 19.28
CA GLY A 94 26.93 -20.99 18.36
C GLY A 94 26.64 -21.31 16.90
N ALA A 95 25.37 -21.48 16.52
CA ALA A 95 24.99 -21.62 15.12
C ALA A 95 25.33 -20.33 14.34
N PRO A 96 25.77 -20.43 13.07
CA PRO A 96 25.95 -19.27 12.24
C PRO A 96 24.61 -18.56 11.97
N TRP A 97 24.68 -17.28 11.62
CA TRP A 97 23.51 -16.42 11.45
C TRP A 97 22.47 -17.02 10.47
N GLU A 98 22.92 -17.45 9.30
CA GLU A 98 22.07 -18.07 8.27
C GLU A 98 21.33 -19.31 8.77
N GLU A 99 21.99 -20.17 9.55
CA GLU A 99 21.36 -21.37 10.11
C GLU A 99 20.38 -21.04 11.22
N ALA A 100 20.67 -20.02 12.05
CA ALA A 100 19.77 -19.60 13.11
C ALA A 100 18.44 -19.06 12.58
N TRP A 101 18.46 -18.42 11.39
CA TRP A 101 17.27 -17.93 10.70
C TRP A 101 16.72 -18.88 9.64
N ALA A 102 17.33 -20.05 9.46
CA ALA A 102 16.86 -21.05 8.51
C ALA A 102 15.43 -21.50 8.84
N GLY A 103 14.52 -21.33 7.89
CA GLY A 103 13.10 -21.66 8.06
C GLY A 103 12.28 -20.61 8.81
N ALA A 104 12.87 -19.48 9.20
CA ALA A 104 12.10 -18.37 9.74
C ALA A 104 11.10 -17.81 8.69
N PRO A 105 9.88 -17.43 9.10
CA PRO A 105 8.92 -16.81 8.20
C PRO A 105 9.47 -15.58 7.50
N ARG A 106 9.19 -15.42 6.20
CA ARG A 106 9.67 -14.28 5.38
C ARG A 106 9.28 -12.91 5.94
N HIS A 107 8.17 -12.82 6.68
CA HIS A 107 7.75 -11.56 7.28
C HIS A 107 8.69 -11.07 8.40
N LEU A 108 9.55 -11.94 8.95
CA LEU A 108 10.59 -11.59 9.92
C LEU A 108 11.91 -11.16 9.28
N ALA A 109 12.07 -11.28 7.96
CA ALA A 109 13.29 -10.87 7.27
C ALA A 109 13.75 -9.44 7.62
N PRO A 110 12.87 -8.41 7.69
CA PRO A 110 13.30 -7.07 8.09
C PRO A 110 13.94 -6.98 9.48
N LEU A 111 13.55 -7.87 10.40
CA LEU A 111 14.15 -7.96 11.74
C LEU A 111 15.50 -8.68 11.69
N ALA A 112 15.61 -9.77 10.92
CA ALA A 112 16.88 -10.45 10.71
C ALA A 112 17.89 -9.50 10.03
N ASP A 113 17.55 -8.94 8.88
CA ASP A 113 18.42 -8.05 8.10
C ASP A 113 18.93 -6.85 8.92
N ALA A 114 18.09 -6.31 9.83
CA ALA A 114 18.48 -5.19 10.68
C ALA A 114 19.41 -5.58 11.84
N LEU A 115 19.36 -6.84 12.29
CA LEU A 115 20.18 -7.37 13.39
C LEU A 115 21.47 -8.02 12.91
N GLU A 116 21.53 -8.49 11.67
CA GLU A 116 22.68 -9.20 11.11
C GLU A 116 23.99 -8.40 11.24
N PRO A 117 24.09 -7.11 10.85
CA PRO A 117 25.34 -6.37 10.99
C PRO A 117 25.75 -6.16 12.45
N ALA A 118 24.79 -6.12 13.36
CA ALA A 118 25.06 -6.03 14.79
C ALA A 118 25.62 -7.35 15.35
N TRP A 119 25.22 -8.49 14.78
CA TRP A 119 25.71 -9.80 15.18
C TRP A 119 27.06 -10.15 14.54
N LEU A 120 27.22 -9.92 13.24
CA LEU A 120 28.42 -10.29 12.48
C LEU A 120 29.56 -9.29 12.66
N ASP A 121 29.26 -7.99 12.62
CA ASP A 121 30.27 -6.93 12.59
C ASP A 121 30.29 -6.08 13.87
N GLY A 122 29.41 -6.36 14.84
CA GLY A 122 29.29 -5.58 16.07
C GLY A 122 28.77 -4.15 15.84
N ALA A 123 28.12 -3.89 14.71
CA ALA A 123 27.55 -2.59 14.39
C ALA A 123 26.41 -2.21 15.37
N ALA A 124 26.19 -0.91 15.58
CA ALA A 124 25.07 -0.45 16.41
C ALA A 124 23.73 -0.79 15.74
N PRO A 125 22.84 -1.60 16.37
CA PRO A 125 21.61 -2.10 15.74
C PRO A 125 20.51 -1.03 15.60
N GLY A 126 20.51 -0.03 16.48
CA GLY A 126 19.37 0.89 16.61
C GLY A 126 19.01 1.69 15.35
N PRO A 127 19.96 2.30 14.62
CA PRO A 127 19.66 3.00 13.36
C PRO A 127 19.01 2.10 12.31
N LEU A 128 19.50 0.87 12.14
CA LEU A 128 18.96 -0.10 11.17
C LEU A 128 17.55 -0.56 11.56
N LEU A 129 17.32 -0.84 12.86
CA LEU A 129 16.01 -1.20 13.38
C LEU A 129 14.98 -0.08 13.17
N ARG A 130 15.32 1.16 13.50
CA ARG A 130 14.44 2.32 13.28
C ARG A 130 14.17 2.58 11.81
N GLN A 131 15.18 2.43 10.95
CA GLN A 131 15.03 2.55 9.50
C GLN A 131 14.09 1.46 8.97
N ALA A 132 14.27 0.20 9.37
CA ALA A 132 13.41 -0.92 8.97
C ALA A 132 11.97 -0.71 9.47
N ALA A 133 11.78 -0.26 10.71
CA ALA A 133 10.45 0.00 11.24
C ALA A 133 9.77 1.16 10.49
N GLY A 134 10.54 2.20 10.16
CA GLY A 134 10.10 3.30 9.28
C GLY A 134 9.72 2.85 7.88
N SER A 135 10.48 1.95 7.25
CA SER A 135 10.20 1.45 5.91
C SER A 135 8.93 0.59 5.85
N VAL A 136 8.70 -0.25 6.87
CA VAL A 136 7.47 -1.04 7.04
C VAL A 136 6.26 -0.11 7.18
N ARG A 137 6.34 0.91 8.03
CA ARG A 137 5.28 1.92 8.20
C ARG A 137 5.03 2.74 6.93
N ALA A 138 6.08 3.15 6.22
CA ALA A 138 5.98 3.92 4.99
C ALA A 138 5.32 3.12 3.86
N THR A 139 5.68 1.84 3.72
CA THR A 139 5.09 0.93 2.73
C THR A 139 3.57 0.82 2.90
N ARG A 140 3.10 0.76 4.15
CA ARG A 140 1.66 0.75 4.46
C ARG A 140 0.96 2.05 4.10
N HIS A 141 1.60 3.18 4.37
CA HIS A 141 1.05 4.49 3.99
C HIS A 141 0.92 4.62 2.48
N ARG A 142 1.92 4.17 1.72
CA ARG A 142 1.88 4.16 0.25
C ARG A 142 0.73 3.30 -0.27
N GLN A 143 0.56 2.09 0.27
CA GLN A 143 -0.56 1.21 -0.10
C GLN A 143 -1.93 1.86 0.16
N ALA A 144 -2.08 2.57 1.28
CA ALA A 144 -3.32 3.30 1.58
C ALA A 144 -3.54 4.50 0.65
N GLN A 145 -2.48 5.24 0.32
CA GLN A 145 -2.53 6.37 -0.62
C GLN A 145 -2.85 5.91 -2.05
N GLU A 146 -2.27 4.80 -2.51
CA GLU A 146 -2.58 4.22 -3.82
C GLU A 146 -4.05 3.80 -3.91
N ALA A 147 -4.60 3.21 -2.83
CA ALA A 147 -6.02 2.87 -2.77
C ALA A 147 -6.91 4.13 -2.84
N ALA A 148 -6.51 5.22 -2.18
CA ALA A 148 -7.23 6.50 -2.23
C ALA A 148 -7.12 7.19 -3.60
N ALA A 149 -5.93 7.20 -4.22
CA ALA A 149 -5.71 7.79 -5.54
C ALA A 149 -6.56 7.10 -6.62
N ARG A 150 -6.71 5.76 -6.54
CA ARG A 150 -7.60 5.00 -7.42
C ARG A 150 -9.07 5.42 -7.31
N LEU A 151 -9.52 5.91 -6.14
CA LEU A 151 -10.87 6.46 -5.98
C LEU A 151 -10.99 7.84 -6.63
N GLY A 152 -9.97 8.70 -6.47
CA GLY A 152 -9.94 10.01 -7.10
C GLY A 152 -10.06 9.93 -8.63
N VAL A 153 -9.29 9.05 -9.26
CA VAL A 153 -9.37 8.83 -10.72
C VAL A 153 -10.77 8.33 -11.11
N ARG A 154 -11.36 7.38 -10.37
CA ARG A 154 -12.72 6.88 -10.65
C ARG A 154 -13.80 7.94 -10.54
N LEU A 155 -13.58 9.00 -9.75
CA LEU A 155 -14.54 10.09 -9.57
C LEU A 155 -14.33 11.23 -10.57
N VAL A 156 -13.08 11.55 -10.92
CA VAL A 156 -12.77 12.64 -11.86
C VAL A 156 -13.04 12.22 -13.31
N LEU A 157 -12.80 10.95 -13.67
CA LEU A 157 -13.04 10.43 -15.02
C LEU A 157 -14.49 10.65 -15.52
N PRO A 158 -15.55 10.28 -14.78
CA PRO A 158 -16.93 10.53 -15.20
C PRO A 158 -17.28 12.02 -15.23
N LEU A 159 -16.68 12.83 -14.34
CA LEU A 159 -16.92 14.27 -14.31
C LEU A 159 -16.33 14.97 -15.55
N GLY A 160 -15.10 14.62 -15.93
CA GLY A 160 -14.46 15.11 -17.14
C GLY A 160 -15.20 14.70 -18.41
N LEU A 161 -15.67 13.45 -18.48
CA LEU A 161 -16.53 12.95 -19.56
C LEU A 161 -17.87 13.69 -19.63
N CYS A 162 -18.42 14.15 -18.51
CA CYS A 162 -19.65 14.95 -18.49
C CYS A 162 -19.42 16.41 -18.92
N PHE A 163 -18.26 16.99 -18.59
CA PHE A 163 -17.94 18.38 -18.93
C PHE A 163 -17.55 18.58 -20.40
N LEU A 164 -16.91 17.58 -21.01
CA LEU A 164 -16.45 17.65 -22.39
C LEU A 164 -17.56 17.98 -23.41
N PRO A 165 -18.73 17.31 -23.43
CA PRO A 165 -19.81 17.65 -24.37
C PRO A 165 -20.42 19.04 -24.09
N ALA A 166 -20.55 19.42 -22.82
CA ALA A 166 -21.05 20.75 -22.45
C ALA A 166 -20.11 21.86 -22.94
N PHE A 167 -18.79 21.70 -22.76
CA PHE A 167 -17.79 22.66 -23.23
C PHE A 167 -17.78 22.77 -24.77
N VAL A 168 -17.92 21.67 -25.49
CA VAL A 168 -17.98 21.69 -26.95
C VAL A 168 -19.21 22.46 -27.43
N LEU A 169 -20.38 22.20 -26.86
CA LEU A 169 -21.63 22.87 -27.24
C LEU A 169 -21.66 24.35 -26.86
N LEU A 170 -21.17 24.69 -25.66
CA LEU A 170 -21.25 26.06 -25.12
C LEU A 170 -20.07 26.94 -25.54
N GLY A 171 -18.89 26.37 -25.77
CA GLY A 171 -17.65 27.11 -26.01
C GLY A 171 -17.11 26.97 -27.43
N LEU A 172 -16.89 25.74 -27.89
CA LEU A 172 -16.19 25.49 -29.16
C LEU A 172 -17.07 25.76 -30.39
N VAL A 173 -18.31 25.28 -30.38
CA VAL A 173 -19.24 25.40 -31.51
C VAL A 173 -19.50 26.87 -31.89
N PRO A 174 -19.83 27.79 -30.96
CA PRO A 174 -20.05 29.19 -31.30
C PRO A 174 -18.81 29.88 -31.90
N VAL A 175 -17.62 29.57 -31.38
CA VAL A 175 -16.35 30.15 -31.86
C VAL A 175 -16.04 29.69 -33.28
N VAL A 176 -16.22 28.40 -33.58
CA VAL A 176 -15.99 27.85 -34.93
C VAL A 176 -17.00 28.44 -35.94
N ILE A 177 -18.25 28.64 -35.53
CA ILE A 177 -19.27 29.29 -36.38
C ILE A 177 -18.87 30.74 -36.68
N ALA A 178 -18.43 31.50 -35.67
CA ALA A 178 -18.03 32.89 -35.83
C ALA A 178 -16.76 33.04 -36.69
N ALA A 179 -15.76 32.18 -36.49
CA ALA A 179 -14.51 32.22 -37.24
C ALA A 179 -14.65 31.64 -38.67
N GLY A 180 -15.44 30.58 -38.86
CA GLY A 180 -15.66 29.94 -40.16
C GLY A 180 -16.64 30.70 -41.06
N GLY A 181 -17.62 31.40 -40.47
CA GLY A 181 -18.59 32.21 -41.21
C GLY A 181 -17.98 33.42 -41.93
N GLY A 182 -16.87 33.97 -41.39
CA GLY A 182 -16.16 35.10 -42.00
C GLY A 182 -15.29 34.73 -43.21
N ILE A 183 -14.99 33.44 -43.43
CA ILE A 183 -14.06 32.99 -44.47
C ILE A 183 -14.79 32.43 -45.70
N LEU A 184 -16.05 31.99 -45.55
CA LEU A 184 -16.90 31.52 -46.68
C LEU A 184 -17.85 32.60 -47.25
N GLY A 185 -17.90 33.79 -46.65
CA GLY A 185 -18.78 34.90 -47.06
C GLY A 185 -18.09 36.04 -47.81
N GLY A 186 -16.84 35.86 -48.26
CA GLY A 186 -16.09 36.80 -49.09
C GLY A 186 -16.16 36.44 -50.56
#